data_AF-A0AAV0C1Z4-F1
#
_entry.id   AF-A0AAV0C1Z4-F1
#
_cell.length_a   1.000
_cell.length_b   1.000
_cell.length_c   1.000
_cell.angle_alpha   90.00
_cell.angle_beta   90.00
_cell.angle_gamma   90.00
#
_symmetry.space_group_name_H-M   'P 1'
#
loop_
_entity.id
_entity.type
_entity.pdbx_description
1 polymer ?
#
loop_
_entity_poly.entity_id
_entity_poly.type
_entity_poly.pdbx_seq_one_letter_code
_entity_poly.pdbx_strand_id
1 'polypeptide(L)'
;MGLERVITIKRQIRLKVWRSKKKLGPKILLLFIKLVMDDEHVNLWIHHGGKWDCPKKKKQYLGGEVKIMENVDIDFLSKFEFEGYAQDLGYINGVDMWFRRFSEMCGPVSLQQIGCDKDVKDMLVCKIMDPHIDVYFVSKSSK
;
A
#
# COMPACT_ATOMS: atom_id res chain seq x y z
N MET A 1 10.98 22.13 -12.86
CA MET A 1 10.73 21.45 -14.16
C MET A 1 11.55 20.17 -14.40
N GLY A 2 12.38 19.69 -13.46
CA GLY A 2 13.24 18.50 -13.64
C GLY A 2 12.67 17.16 -13.13
N LEU A 3 11.99 17.16 -11.98
CA LEU A 3 11.50 15.93 -11.33
C LEU A 3 10.41 15.20 -12.14
N GLU A 4 9.45 15.94 -12.70
CA GLU A 4 8.32 15.34 -13.43
C GLU A 4 8.78 14.58 -14.69
N ARG A 5 9.83 15.06 -15.36
CA ARG A 5 10.40 14.38 -16.54
C ARG A 5 11.09 13.07 -16.14
N VAL A 6 11.82 13.06 -15.01
CA VAL A 6 12.48 11.85 -14.51
C VAL A 6 11.45 10.80 -14.06
N ILE A 7 10.40 11.21 -13.36
CA ILE A 7 9.30 10.32 -12.96
C ILE A 7 8.59 9.75 -14.19
N THR A 8 8.32 10.58 -15.20
CA THR A 8 7.65 10.16 -16.44
C THR A 8 8.50 9.17 -17.24
N ILE A 9 9.81 9.39 -17.33
CA ILE A 9 10.75 8.48 -18.02
C ILE A 9 10.87 7.16 -17.27
N LYS A 10 11.03 7.19 -15.93
CA LYS A 10 11.03 5.97 -15.10
C LYS A 10 9.72 5.18 -15.26
N ARG A 11 8.57 5.87 -15.31
CA ARG A 11 7.24 5.27 -15.51
C ARG A 11 7.07 4.66 -16.90
N GLN A 12 7.59 5.31 -17.95
CA GLN A 12 7.57 4.77 -19.31
C GLN A 12 8.48 3.54 -19.45
N ILE A 13 9.68 3.54 -18.86
CA ILE A 13 10.58 2.38 -18.85
C ILE A 13 9.93 1.21 -18.12
N ARG A 14 9.31 1.47 -16.95
CA ARG A 14 8.56 0.49 -16.14
C ARG A 14 7.41 -0.15 -16.93
N LEU A 15 6.64 0.63 -17.68
CA LEU A 15 5.56 0.14 -18.55
C LEU A 15 6.07 -0.67 -19.76
N LYS A 16 7.16 -0.23 -20.39
CA LYS A 16 7.76 -0.92 -21.56
C LYS A 16 8.32 -2.28 -21.18
N VAL A 17 9.00 -2.36 -20.04
CA VAL A 17 9.55 -3.62 -19.50
C VAL A 17 8.44 -4.55 -19.02
N TRP A 18 7.40 -4.01 -18.38
CA TRP A 18 6.23 -4.80 -17.94
C TRP A 18 5.49 -5.47 -19.10
N ARG A 19 5.30 -4.77 -20.24
CA ARG A 19 4.72 -5.36 -21.46
C ARG A 19 5.51 -6.55 -22.01
N SER A 20 6.80 -6.66 -21.66
CA SER A 20 7.70 -7.76 -22.05
C SER A 20 7.66 -8.97 -21.10
N LYS A 21 6.90 -8.91 -20.00
CA LYS A 21 6.81 -9.98 -18.96
C LYS A 21 6.27 -11.32 -19.43
N LYS A 22 5.70 -11.45 -20.63
CA LYS A 22 5.23 -12.75 -21.16
C LYS A 22 6.36 -13.78 -21.36
N LYS A 23 7.64 -13.41 -21.20
CA LYS A 23 8.80 -14.32 -21.41
C LYS A 23 9.92 -14.26 -20.35
N LEU A 24 9.75 -13.55 -19.22
CA LEU A 24 10.85 -13.34 -18.27
C LEU A 24 10.76 -14.30 -17.08
N GLY A 25 11.84 -15.08 -16.85
CA GLY A 25 11.94 -16.03 -15.74
C GLY A 25 11.96 -15.37 -14.35
N PRO A 26 11.70 -16.13 -13.27
CA PRO A 26 11.48 -15.61 -11.91
C PRO A 26 12.67 -14.81 -11.34
N LYS A 27 13.91 -15.16 -11.70
CA LYS A 27 15.12 -14.42 -11.29
C LYS A 27 15.18 -12.99 -11.86
N ILE A 28 14.74 -12.81 -13.10
CA ILE A 28 14.74 -11.49 -13.75
C ILE A 28 13.60 -10.64 -13.18
N LEU A 29 12.46 -11.25 -12.87
CA LEU A 29 11.36 -10.58 -12.18
C LEU A 29 11.79 -10.04 -10.80
N LEU A 30 12.55 -10.82 -10.03
CA LEU A 30 13.14 -10.40 -8.75
C LEU A 30 14.15 -9.26 -8.91
N LEU A 31 15.01 -9.33 -9.93
CA LEU A 31 15.97 -8.26 -10.22
C LEU A 31 15.27 -6.95 -10.62
N PHE A 32 14.16 -7.04 -11.36
CA PHE A 32 13.34 -5.88 -11.70
C PHE A 32 12.56 -5.33 -10.52
N ILE A 33 12.03 -6.18 -9.63
CA ILE A 33 11.45 -5.74 -8.36
C ILE A 33 12.51 -4.96 -7.58
N LYS A 34 13.73 -5.49 -7.49
CA LYS A 34 14.85 -4.84 -6.81
C LYS A 34 15.23 -3.48 -7.44
N LEU A 35 15.37 -3.40 -8.76
CA LEU A 35 15.64 -2.15 -9.51
C LEU A 35 14.48 -1.13 -9.48
N VAL A 36 13.25 -1.58 -9.23
CA VAL A 36 12.07 -0.71 -9.11
C VAL A 36 11.83 -0.28 -7.66
N MET A 37 12.35 -1.03 -6.69
CA MET A 37 12.32 -0.73 -5.26
C MET A 37 13.43 0.22 -4.81
N ASP A 38 14.32 0.68 -5.70
CA ASP A 38 15.32 1.74 -5.42
C ASP A 38 14.69 3.10 -5.02
N ASP A 39 13.37 3.25 -5.09
CA ASP A 39 12.68 4.31 -4.34
C ASP A 39 12.41 3.77 -2.93
N GLU A 40 13.37 3.96 -2.02
CA GLU A 40 13.36 3.63 -0.58
C GLU A 40 12.20 4.28 0.20
N HIS A 41 11.37 5.09 -0.46
CA HIS A 41 10.32 5.88 0.18
C HIS A 41 8.95 5.68 -0.47
N VAL A 42 7.88 5.64 0.33
CA VAL A 42 6.48 5.50 -0.08
C VAL A 42 5.64 6.69 0.39
N ASN A 43 4.56 6.99 -0.35
CA ASN A 43 3.49 7.84 0.16
C ASN A 43 2.39 6.96 0.75
N LEU A 44 1.99 7.21 1.99
CA LEU A 44 0.91 6.50 2.67
C LEU A 44 -0.29 7.41 2.81
N TRP A 45 -1.46 6.90 2.47
CA TRP A 45 -2.74 7.56 2.72
C TRP A 45 -3.46 6.76 3.79
N ILE A 46 -3.45 7.27 5.02
CA ILE A 46 -4.03 6.62 6.18
C ILE A 46 -5.47 7.12 6.34
N HIS A 47 -6.43 6.28 5.98
CA HIS A 47 -7.85 6.50 6.19
C HIS A 47 -8.22 6.08 7.61
N HIS A 48 -8.75 7.01 8.41
CA HIS A 48 -9.08 6.79 9.83
C HIS A 48 -10.39 7.47 10.24
N GLY A 49 -10.92 7.15 11.41
CA GLY A 49 -12.19 7.67 11.93
C GLY A 49 -13.45 7.16 11.23
N GLY A 50 -13.31 6.38 10.16
CA GLY A 50 -14.41 5.76 9.42
C GLY A 50 -14.70 4.32 9.87
N LYS A 51 -15.60 3.67 9.14
CA LYS A 51 -15.99 2.28 9.37
C LYS A 51 -16.14 1.50 8.07
N TRP A 52 -15.97 0.19 8.15
CA TRP A 52 -16.36 -0.69 7.05
C TRP A 52 -17.89 -0.80 6.99
N ASP A 53 -18.44 -0.49 5.82
CA ASP A 53 -19.78 -0.88 5.44
C ASP A 53 -19.73 -2.01 4.42
N CYS A 54 -20.71 -2.91 4.47
CA CYS A 54 -20.77 -4.09 3.63
C CYS A 54 -22.09 -4.15 2.85
N PRO A 55 -22.42 -3.13 2.03
CA PRO A 55 -23.61 -3.19 1.21
C PRO A 55 -23.43 -4.28 0.13
N LYS A 56 -24.27 -5.32 0.18
CA LYS A 56 -24.49 -6.29 -0.91
C LYS A 56 -23.19 -6.79 -1.58
N LYS A 57 -22.23 -7.29 -0.77
CA LYS A 57 -20.99 -8.00 -1.17
C LYS A 57 -19.76 -7.14 -1.51
N LYS A 58 -19.77 -5.82 -1.32
CA LYS A 58 -18.54 -5.01 -1.42
C LYS A 58 -18.24 -4.34 -0.09
N LYS A 59 -17.01 -4.54 0.41
CA LYS A 59 -16.51 -3.87 1.61
C LYS A 59 -16.08 -2.45 1.20
N GLN A 60 -16.80 -1.45 1.67
CA GLN A 60 -16.56 -0.03 1.39
C GLN A 60 -16.18 0.68 2.69
N TYR A 61 -15.17 1.54 2.66
CA TYR A 61 -14.85 2.41 3.78
C TYR A 61 -15.77 3.64 3.73
N LEU A 62 -16.52 3.91 4.79
CA LEU A 62 -17.44 5.04 4.88
C LEU A 62 -17.02 6.01 5.98
N GLY A 63 -17.12 7.30 5.66
CA GLY A 63 -16.76 8.40 6.56
C GLY A 63 -15.26 8.48 6.83
N GLY A 64 -14.91 9.18 7.90
CA GLY A 64 -13.53 9.36 8.33
C GLY A 64 -12.78 10.47 7.60
N GLU A 65 -11.48 10.52 7.85
CA GLU A 65 -10.52 11.48 7.33
C GLU A 65 -9.29 10.73 6.78
N VAL A 66 -8.49 11.43 5.97
CA VAL A 66 -7.26 10.87 5.37
C VAL A 66 -6.07 11.67 5.85
N LYS A 67 -5.15 11.03 6.55
CA LYS A 67 -3.83 11.56 6.88
C LYS A 67 -2.84 11.14 5.79
N ILE A 68 -2.26 12.12 5.10
CA ILE A 68 -1.27 11.89 4.05
C ILE A 68 0.11 11.94 4.68
N MET A 69 0.90 10.89 4.49
CA MET A 69 2.31 10.83 4.88
C MET A 69 3.15 10.66 3.63
N GLU A 70 3.93 11.67 3.30
CA GLU A 70 4.76 11.69 2.10
C GLU A 70 6.18 11.23 2.43
N ASN A 71 6.82 10.57 1.45
CA ASN A 71 8.22 10.18 1.52
C ASN A 71 8.59 9.41 2.82
N VAL A 72 7.78 8.40 3.16
CA VAL A 72 8.01 7.52 4.30
C VAL A 72 9.00 6.44 3.92
N ASP A 73 10.09 6.32 4.67
CA ASP A 73 11.11 5.28 4.45
C ASP A 73 10.51 3.87 4.65
N ILE A 74 10.69 3.02 3.65
CA ILE A 74 10.18 1.66 3.58
C ILE A 74 10.84 0.76 4.63
N ASP A 75 12.12 0.99 4.94
CA ASP A 75 12.85 0.15 5.90
C ASP A 75 12.38 0.37 7.34
N PHE A 76 11.78 1.54 7.60
CA PHE A 76 11.14 1.83 8.88
C PHE A 76 9.75 1.21 8.99
N LEU A 77 9.08 0.87 7.88
CA LEU A 77 7.71 0.36 7.93
C LEU A 77 7.63 -1.06 8.48
N SER A 78 7.05 -1.16 9.67
CA SER A 78 6.68 -2.40 10.34
C SER A 78 5.24 -2.31 10.85
N LYS A 79 4.69 -3.42 11.31
CA LYS A 79 3.38 -3.40 11.97
C LYS A 79 3.42 -2.52 13.22
N PHE A 80 4.53 -2.55 13.96
CA PHE A 80 4.71 -1.75 15.16
C PHE A 80 4.61 -0.25 14.86
N GLU A 81 5.23 0.23 13.79
CA GLU A 81 5.10 1.64 13.37
C GLU A 81 3.66 2.00 13.00
N PHE A 82 2.94 1.12 12.31
CA PHE A 82 1.51 1.35 12.03
C PHE A 82 0.65 1.40 13.29
N GLU A 83 0.96 0.58 14.30
CA GLU A 83 0.31 0.65 15.62
C GLU A 83 0.64 1.99 16.31
N GLY A 84 1.87 2.48 16.19
CA GLY A 84 2.27 3.82 16.64
C GLY A 84 1.45 4.93 15.97
N TYR A 85 1.34 4.91 14.64
CA TYR A 85 0.49 5.86 13.90
C TYR A 85 -0.98 5.80 14.31
N ALA A 86 -1.48 4.62 14.65
CA ALA A 86 -2.84 4.48 15.13
C ALA A 86 -3.01 5.08 16.54
N GLN A 87 -2.05 4.90 17.44
CA GLN A 87 -2.05 5.52 18.76
C GLN A 87 -2.04 7.05 18.66
N ASP A 88 -1.21 7.62 17.78
CA ASP A 88 -1.17 9.07 17.51
C ASP A 88 -2.50 9.61 16.98
N LEU A 89 -3.28 8.77 16.31
CA LEU A 89 -4.62 9.08 15.80
C LEU A 89 -5.74 8.79 16.84
N GLY A 90 -5.38 8.42 18.07
CA GLY A 90 -6.31 8.22 19.18
C GLY A 90 -6.89 6.80 19.30
N TYR A 91 -6.35 5.81 18.60
CA TYR A 91 -6.80 4.42 18.70
C TYR A 91 -6.18 3.72 19.92
N ILE A 92 -6.81 3.86 21.09
CA ILE A 92 -6.29 3.34 22.37
C ILE A 92 -6.62 1.84 22.57
N ASN A 93 -7.77 1.37 22.10
CA ASN A 93 -8.29 0.02 22.36
C ASN A 93 -8.02 -0.99 21.23
N GLY A 94 -6.98 -0.72 20.44
CA GLY A 94 -6.61 -1.53 19.29
C GLY A 94 -7.37 -1.16 18.01
N VAL A 95 -6.66 -1.37 16.90
CA VAL A 95 -7.10 -1.04 15.55
C VAL A 95 -6.96 -2.27 14.67
N ASP A 96 -7.92 -2.45 13.77
CA ASP A 96 -7.78 -3.34 12.63
C ASP A 96 -7.27 -2.53 11.44
N MET A 97 -6.12 -2.94 10.94
CA MET A 97 -5.42 -2.27 9.85
C MET A 97 -5.59 -3.06 8.57
N TRP A 98 -5.90 -2.37 7.47
CA TRP A 98 -6.09 -2.98 6.16
C TRP A 98 -5.37 -2.16 5.11
N PHE A 99 -4.95 -2.78 4.01
CA PHE A 99 -4.45 -2.06 2.85
C PHE A 99 -5.21 -2.46 1.60
N ARG A 100 -5.26 -1.53 0.64
CA ARG A 100 -5.79 -1.82 -0.69
C ARG A 100 -4.74 -2.55 -1.51
N ARG A 101 -5.06 -3.77 -1.92
CA ARG A 101 -4.27 -4.52 -2.88
C ARG A 101 -4.79 -4.26 -4.28
N PHE A 102 -4.03 -3.48 -5.05
CA PHE A 102 -4.24 -3.35 -6.48
C PHE A 102 -3.61 -4.52 -7.21
N SER A 103 -4.36 -5.14 -8.11
CA SER A 103 -3.76 -6.07 -9.06
C SER A 103 -4.49 -6.01 -10.39
N GLU A 104 -3.77 -5.70 -11.45
CA GLU A 104 -4.23 -5.95 -12.82
C GLU A 104 -4.16 -7.45 -13.19
N MET A 105 -3.48 -8.29 -12.38
CA MET A 105 -3.29 -9.73 -12.64
C MET A 105 -4.00 -10.67 -11.65
N CYS A 106 -4.59 -10.18 -10.56
CA CYS A 106 -5.18 -11.00 -9.48
C CYS A 106 -6.67 -10.73 -9.23
N GLY A 107 -7.38 -10.15 -10.20
CA GLY A 107 -8.83 -9.92 -10.11
C GLY A 107 -9.21 -8.61 -9.41
N PRO A 108 -10.45 -8.48 -8.92
CA PRO A 108 -10.98 -7.22 -8.40
C PRO A 108 -10.15 -6.69 -7.22
N VAL A 109 -10.12 -5.36 -7.06
CA VAL A 109 -9.51 -4.66 -5.92
C VAL A 109 -9.89 -5.37 -4.63
N SER A 110 -8.89 -5.88 -3.92
CA SER A 110 -9.09 -6.63 -2.69
C SER A 110 -8.49 -5.87 -1.52
N LEU A 111 -9.16 -5.96 -0.37
CA LEU A 111 -8.67 -5.42 0.90
C LEU A 111 -8.00 -6.56 1.67
N GLN A 112 -6.77 -6.34 2.09
CA GLN A 112 -6.02 -7.31 2.88
C GLN A 112 -5.72 -6.73 4.25
N GLN A 113 -5.86 -7.54 5.30
CA GLN A 113 -5.57 -7.13 6.67
C GLN A 113 -4.06 -7.16 6.93
N ILE A 114 -3.57 -6.20 7.71
CA ILE A 114 -2.19 -6.17 8.22
C ILE A 114 -2.21 -6.80 9.62
N GLY A 115 -1.84 -8.07 9.71
CA GLY A 115 -1.75 -8.80 10.98
C GLY A 115 -0.33 -8.91 11.53
N CYS A 116 0.66 -8.87 10.65
CA CYS A 116 2.09 -9.03 10.96
C CYS A 116 3.00 -8.27 9.98
N ASP A 117 4.30 -8.20 10.28
CA ASP A 117 5.29 -7.53 9.44
C ASP A 117 5.42 -8.15 8.04
N LYS A 118 5.09 -9.44 7.89
CA LYS A 118 5.03 -10.07 6.58
C LYS A 118 3.97 -9.41 5.69
N ASP A 119 2.82 -9.05 6.26
CA ASP A 119 1.75 -8.38 5.52
C ASP A 119 2.15 -6.97 5.08
N VAL A 120 2.94 -6.27 5.92
CA VAL A 120 3.55 -4.97 5.56
C VAL A 120 4.52 -5.13 4.39
N LYS A 121 5.37 -6.15 4.41
CA LYS A 121 6.26 -6.45 3.27
C LYS A 121 5.47 -6.78 2.00
N ASP A 122 4.40 -7.57 2.11
CA ASP A 122 3.54 -7.90 0.97
C ASP A 122 2.83 -6.66 0.39
N MET A 123 2.40 -5.74 1.25
CA MET A 123 1.85 -4.43 0.86
C MET A 123 2.88 -3.60 0.06
N LEU A 124 4.13 -3.55 0.52
CA LEU A 124 5.21 -2.81 -0.15
C LEU A 124 5.59 -3.41 -1.50
N VAL A 125 5.49 -4.73 -1.67
CA VAL A 125 5.65 -5.38 -2.99
C VAL A 125 4.52 -4.96 -3.96
N CYS A 126 3.32 -4.70 -3.45
CA CYS A 126 2.18 -4.25 -4.26
C CYS A 126 2.30 -2.77 -4.69
N LYS A 127 3.14 -1.95 -4.02
CA LYS A 127 3.50 -0.57 -4.41
C LYS A 127 4.00 -0.46 -5.84
N ILE A 128 4.43 -1.57 -6.46
CA ILE A 128 5.06 -1.55 -7.78
C ILE A 128 4.14 -0.96 -8.88
N MET A 129 2.86 -0.73 -8.62
CA MET A 129 1.93 -0.18 -9.60
C MET A 129 1.29 1.17 -9.24
N ASP A 130 1.44 1.69 -8.02
CA ASP A 130 0.72 2.88 -7.54
C ASP A 130 1.68 3.94 -6.94
N PRO A 131 1.49 5.25 -7.18
CA PRO A 131 2.23 6.32 -6.49
C PRO A 131 2.03 6.38 -4.97
N HIS A 132 1.00 5.75 -4.41
CA HIS A 132 0.69 5.77 -2.98
C HIS A 132 0.10 4.43 -2.52
N ILE A 133 0.07 4.23 -1.21
CA ILE A 133 -0.54 3.06 -0.58
C ILE A 133 -1.68 3.52 0.32
N ASP A 134 -2.90 3.08 0.00
CA ASP A 134 -4.07 3.26 0.87
C ASP A 134 -4.01 2.28 2.04
N VAL A 135 -3.98 2.81 3.26
CA VAL A 135 -4.06 2.06 4.52
C VAL A 135 -5.32 2.53 5.27
N TYR A 136 -6.09 1.60 5.82
CA TYR A 136 -7.36 1.86 6.49
C TYR A 136 -7.29 1.39 7.93
N PHE A 137 -7.52 2.32 8.86
CA PHE A 137 -7.64 2.07 10.28
C PHE A 137 -9.12 2.00 10.65
N VAL A 138 -9.49 0.89 11.29
CA VAL A 138 -10.85 0.68 11.78
C VAL A 138 -10.78 0.26 13.24
N SER A 139 -11.55 0.93 14.09
CA SER A 139 -11.62 0.59 15.50
C SER A 139 -12.09 -0.86 15.63
N LYS A 140 -11.43 -1.63 16.50
CA LYS A 140 -11.95 -2.95 16.85
C LYS A 140 -13.29 -2.77 17.54
N SER A 141 -14.36 -3.21 16.89
CA SER A 141 -15.65 -3.33 17.56
C SER A 141 -15.46 -4.29 18.73
N SER A 142 -15.60 -3.81 19.97
CA SER A 142 -15.77 -4.71 21.11
C SER A 142 -16.98 -5.58 20.80
N LYS A 143 -16.73 -6.88 20.62
CA LYS A 143 -17.79 -7.89 20.58
C LYS A 143 -18.36 -8.07 21.98
#